data_AF-A0A816JM78-F1
#
_entry.id   AF-A0A816JM78-F1
#
_cell.length_a   1.000
_cell.length_b   1.000
_cell.length_c   1.000
_cell.angle_alpha   90.00
_cell.angle_beta   90.00
_cell.angle_gamma   90.00
#
_symmetry.space_group_name_H-M   'P 1'
#
loop_
_entity.id
_entity.type
_entity.pdbx_description
1 polymer ?
#
loop_
_entity_poly.entity_id
_entity_poly.type
_entity_poly.pdbx_seq_one_letter_code
_entity_poly.pdbx_strand_id
1 'polypeptide(L)'
;MMHGPSHINVEWCNRTNAVKYLFKYITKGVDKATIVIEKGPEASKHTQDSVSTKRPRDEIQEYLECRYVSACEATWRTFSFHIHQRKPAVQKLIIHLPGQHHIRYRAKDDLRKVLSKDDIERTMFTAWMEKNIESEEARQLTYLEFPTKFTWNSESKIWSERQQEGMIGRIINIHPSSGQLYYLRILINKLRGPRSFEEILTFEGKIYPDYKSACYARGLLDSDIEWHDAMDEAIRWGTPYQLRQLFVLLLIYCEVGSPLSLWNRCWKSLGEDMLNRKRKTFGFPKLQLNEYEIKQYTLMEIEKVMHQHERSLDEFKDMPKPDQTVLKELGNTLLTQELQYNVHQEKEEHSKRFSSLNVQQRKVYDAVMESVENGLGKLFFLYGPGGTGKTYLYNTIISKLRSEKKIVLPVASSGIAALFLPAGRTAHSRFKIPMNLNEDSVCHIFPGTMLSELIEKTDLIIWDEAPMTNRHAFEALDRTLRDLMSIKDPKVKDQPFGGKTVLLGGDFRQTLPIIPQGSRADAVLASIKQSHLWDFCNVFDLKQNMRLDESQESFAEWLLSVGDGAAPTNEERAANEDDG
;
A
#
# COMPACT_ATOMS: atom_id res chain seq x y z
N MET A 1 -1.84 7.65 -82.27
CA MET A 1 -1.37 8.83 -81.52
C MET A 1 -2.57 9.62 -81.04
N MET A 2 -2.87 9.54 -79.74
CA MET A 2 -3.38 10.69 -78.98
C MET A 2 -2.32 10.94 -77.92
N HIS A 3 -1.43 11.90 -78.15
CA HIS A 3 -0.54 12.42 -77.12
C HIS A 3 -1.37 13.35 -76.23
N GLY A 4 -2.12 12.77 -75.30
CA GLY A 4 -2.46 13.51 -74.08
C GLY A 4 -1.19 13.60 -73.22
N PRO A 5 -0.84 14.75 -72.64
CA PRO A 5 0.26 14.84 -71.69
C PRO A 5 -0.10 13.95 -70.49
N SER A 6 0.43 12.73 -70.47
CA SER A 6 0.36 11.87 -69.31
C SER A 6 1.29 12.46 -68.27
N HIS A 7 0.75 13.32 -67.41
CA HIS A 7 1.44 13.83 -66.24
C HIS A 7 1.75 12.65 -65.32
N ILE A 8 3.01 12.20 -65.33
CA ILE A 8 3.51 11.26 -64.34
C ILE A 8 3.82 12.09 -63.09
N ASN A 9 2.92 12.03 -62.09
CA ASN A 9 3.22 12.57 -60.78
C ASN A 9 4.19 11.63 -60.07
N VAL A 10 5.43 12.10 -59.89
CA VAL A 10 6.44 11.44 -59.07
C VAL A 10 6.46 12.11 -57.71
N GLU A 11 5.95 11.42 -56.70
CA GLU A 11 5.94 11.91 -55.32
C GLU A 11 7.04 11.21 -54.50
N TRP A 12 8.03 11.99 -54.03
CA TRP A 12 9.08 11.50 -53.15
C TRP A 12 8.68 11.73 -51.68
N CYS A 13 8.36 10.64 -50.96
CA CYS A 13 8.04 10.71 -49.53
C CYS A 13 9.19 10.20 -48.66
N ASN A 14 9.72 11.05 -47.77
CA ASN A 14 10.78 10.67 -46.81
C ASN A 14 10.25 10.28 -45.41
N ARG A 15 8.98 10.56 -45.10
CA ARG A 15 8.37 10.27 -43.78
C ARG A 15 7.39 9.10 -43.86
N THR A 16 7.52 8.15 -42.93
CA THR A 16 6.69 6.92 -42.85
C THR A 16 5.19 7.20 -42.77
N ASN A 17 4.80 8.34 -42.18
CA ASN A 17 3.39 8.76 -42.04
C ASN A 17 2.79 9.20 -43.38
N ALA A 18 3.56 9.87 -44.23
CA ALA A 18 3.13 10.26 -45.58
C ALA A 18 2.96 9.02 -46.48
N VAL A 19 3.87 8.05 -46.38
CA VAL A 19 3.77 6.75 -47.07
C VAL A 19 2.49 6.02 -46.64
N LYS A 20 2.19 5.92 -45.34
CA LYS A 20 0.93 5.33 -44.86
C LYS A 20 -0.29 6.05 -45.41
N TYR A 21 -0.26 7.38 -45.47
CA TYR A 21 -1.36 8.20 -45.98
C TYR A 21 -1.62 7.92 -47.47
N LEU A 22 -0.59 7.96 -48.31
CA LEU A 22 -0.67 7.64 -49.75
C LEU A 22 -1.14 6.21 -50.02
N PHE A 23 -0.53 5.23 -49.35
CA PHE A 23 -0.92 3.83 -49.53
C PHE A 23 -2.33 3.56 -49.00
N LYS A 24 -2.81 4.28 -47.98
CA LYS A 24 -4.18 4.14 -47.49
C LYS A 24 -5.20 4.42 -48.60
N TYR A 25 -5.01 5.44 -49.43
CA TYR A 25 -5.95 5.76 -50.51
C TYR A 25 -5.80 4.83 -51.72
N ILE A 26 -4.59 4.37 -52.03
CA ILE A 26 -4.34 3.40 -53.10
C ILE A 26 -4.88 2.01 -52.73
N THR A 27 -4.83 1.63 -51.45
CA THR A 27 -5.20 0.28 -50.97
C THR A 27 -6.54 0.20 -50.24
N LYS A 28 -7.26 1.33 -50.07
CA LYS A 28 -8.59 1.39 -49.44
C LYS A 28 -9.62 0.50 -50.14
N GLY A 29 -9.29 0.03 -51.34
CA GLY A 29 -10.20 -0.67 -52.21
C GLY A 29 -11.06 0.32 -52.98
N VAL A 30 -11.72 -0.21 -53.99
CA VAL A 30 -12.71 0.52 -54.76
C VAL A 30 -13.99 0.70 -53.95
N ASP A 31 -14.67 1.82 -54.15
CA ASP A 31 -15.93 2.10 -53.47
C ASP A 31 -16.95 1.00 -53.75
N LYS A 32 -17.67 0.58 -52.69
CA LYS A 32 -18.73 -0.42 -52.79
C LYS A 32 -19.99 0.27 -53.29
N ALA A 33 -20.48 -0.14 -54.45
CA ALA A 33 -21.75 0.30 -54.99
C ALA A 33 -22.79 -0.79 -54.71
N THR A 34 -23.90 -0.42 -54.08
CA THR A 34 -25.04 -1.34 -53.93
C THR A 34 -26.03 -0.99 -55.02
N ILE A 35 -26.26 -1.90 -55.96
CA ILE A 35 -27.22 -1.74 -57.04
C ILE A 35 -28.51 -2.43 -56.63
N VAL A 36 -29.63 -1.71 -56.64
CA VAL A 36 -30.96 -2.29 -56.42
C VAL A 36 -31.53 -2.67 -57.78
N ILE A 37 -31.84 -3.95 -58.00
CA ILE A 37 -32.49 -4.40 -59.23
C ILE A 37 -33.99 -4.36 -58.99
N GLU A 38 -34.60 -3.23 -59.30
CA GLU A 38 -36.06 -3.13 -59.38
C GLU A 38 -36.55 -3.73 -60.70
N LYS A 39 -37.34 -4.81 -60.62
CA LYS A 39 -38.09 -5.28 -61.78
C LYS A 39 -39.16 -4.22 -62.08
N GLY A 40 -39.02 -3.53 -63.21
CA GLY A 40 -40.02 -2.55 -63.67
C GLY A 40 -41.42 -3.18 -63.78
N PRO A 41 -42.48 -2.35 -63.79
CA PRO A 41 -43.86 -2.85 -63.78
C PRO A 41 -44.13 -3.65 -65.04
N GLU A 42 -44.09 -4.99 -64.92
CA GLU A 42 -44.69 -5.86 -65.92
C GLU A 42 -46.19 -5.53 -65.96
N ALA A 43 -46.61 -4.95 -67.08
CA ALA A 43 -48.01 -4.75 -67.42
C ALA A 43 -48.76 -6.08 -67.25
N SER A 44 -49.59 -6.20 -66.21
CA SER A 44 -50.62 -7.23 -66.16
C SER A 44 -51.92 -6.59 -65.76
N LYS A 45 -52.83 -6.58 -66.75
CA LYS A 45 -54.24 -6.23 -66.61
C LYS A 45 -54.87 -7.00 -65.46
N HIS A 46 -55.74 -6.29 -64.73
CA HIS A 46 -56.77 -6.74 -63.80
C HIS A 46 -56.97 -8.24 -63.60
N THR A 47 -56.98 -8.67 -62.33
CA THR A 47 -58.26 -8.99 -61.67
C THR A 47 -58.09 -8.98 -60.15
N GLN A 48 -59.14 -8.50 -59.49
CA GLN A 48 -59.30 -8.45 -58.04
C GLN A 48 -59.43 -9.89 -57.52
N ASP A 49 -58.67 -10.25 -56.48
CA ASP A 49 -59.25 -10.81 -55.26
C ASP A 49 -58.21 -11.01 -54.16
N SER A 50 -58.75 -11.03 -52.95
CA SER A 50 -58.16 -11.00 -51.62
C SER A 50 -56.91 -11.84 -51.32
N VAL A 51 -56.21 -11.38 -50.28
CA VAL A 51 -55.17 -12.03 -49.45
C VAL A 51 -53.74 -11.62 -49.81
N SER A 52 -53.11 -10.95 -48.84
CA SER A 52 -51.72 -10.57 -48.77
C SER A 52 -50.79 -11.77 -48.97
N THR A 53 -50.32 -11.98 -50.18
CA THR A 53 -49.08 -12.72 -50.44
C THR A 53 -48.07 -11.71 -50.94
N LYS A 54 -47.33 -11.07 -50.01
CA LYS A 54 -46.04 -10.48 -50.35
C LYS A 54 -45.25 -11.60 -51.03
N ARG A 55 -44.94 -11.44 -52.32
CA ARG A 55 -43.98 -12.33 -53.00
C ARG A 55 -42.74 -12.44 -52.09
N PRO A 56 -42.18 -13.65 -51.87
CA PRO A 56 -41.02 -13.79 -51.00
C PRO A 56 -39.91 -12.88 -51.51
N ARG A 57 -39.56 -11.88 -50.71
CA ARG A 57 -38.54 -10.89 -51.01
C ARG A 57 -37.20 -11.58 -50.83
N ASP A 58 -36.60 -12.01 -51.94
CA ASP A 58 -35.24 -12.54 -51.92
C ASP A 58 -34.26 -11.36 -51.85
N GLU A 59 -33.98 -10.91 -50.64
CA GLU A 59 -33.07 -9.79 -50.34
C GLU A 59 -31.67 -9.99 -50.96
N ILE A 60 -31.27 -11.23 -51.28
CA ILE A 60 -29.97 -11.54 -51.88
C ILE A 60 -30.00 -11.28 -53.40
N GLN A 61 -31.13 -11.48 -54.07
CA GLN A 61 -31.28 -11.22 -55.52
C GLN A 61 -31.67 -9.77 -55.83
N GLU A 62 -32.26 -9.06 -54.87
CA GLU A 62 -32.74 -7.68 -55.05
C GLU A 62 -31.60 -6.65 -54.99
N TYR A 63 -30.48 -7.00 -54.35
CA TYR A 63 -29.33 -6.14 -54.18
C TYR A 63 -28.07 -6.80 -54.74
N LEU A 64 -27.41 -6.13 -55.68
CA LEU A 64 -26.12 -6.53 -56.24
C LEU A 64 -25.03 -5.66 -55.64
N GLU A 65 -24.18 -6.28 -54.82
CA GLU A 65 -23.01 -5.61 -54.26
C GLU A 65 -21.87 -5.60 -55.28
N CYS A 66 -21.69 -4.45 -55.93
CA CYS A 66 -20.69 -4.24 -56.95
C CYS A 66 -19.52 -3.42 -56.41
N ARG A 67 -18.39 -3.53 -57.11
CA ARG A 67 -17.21 -2.70 -56.87
C ARG A 67 -17.12 -1.66 -57.98
N TYR A 68 -17.08 -0.38 -57.63
CA TYR A 68 -16.92 0.69 -58.60
C TYR A 68 -15.51 0.70 -59.18
N VAL A 69 -15.36 0.43 -60.47
CA VAL A 69 -14.06 0.51 -61.16
C VAL A 69 -14.12 1.70 -62.10
N SER A 70 -13.17 2.63 -61.99
CA SER A 70 -13.11 3.78 -62.91
C SER A 70 -12.90 3.31 -64.36
N ALA A 71 -13.34 4.10 -65.35
CA ALA A 71 -13.19 3.76 -66.77
C ALA A 71 -11.72 3.46 -67.15
N CYS A 72 -10.76 4.20 -66.59
CA CYS A 72 -9.33 3.98 -66.82
C CYS A 72 -8.86 2.65 -66.23
N GLU A 73 -9.25 2.32 -64.99
CA GLU A 73 -8.87 1.06 -64.34
C GLU A 73 -9.54 -0.14 -65.01
N ALA A 74 -10.80 -0.02 -65.44
CA ALA A 74 -11.52 -1.05 -66.17
C ALA A 74 -10.81 -1.36 -67.50
N THR A 75 -10.42 -0.33 -68.25
CA THR A 75 -9.65 -0.47 -69.49
C THR A 75 -8.30 -1.16 -69.25
N TRP A 76 -7.57 -0.76 -68.19
CA TRP A 76 -6.31 -1.39 -67.80
C TRP A 76 -6.47 -2.88 -67.46
N ARG A 77 -7.54 -3.23 -66.73
CA ARG A 77 -7.89 -4.62 -66.38
C ARG A 77 -8.27 -5.43 -67.62
N THR A 78 -9.07 -4.87 -68.53
CA THR A 78 -9.49 -5.54 -69.78
C THR A 78 -8.28 -5.88 -70.65
N PHE A 79 -7.28 -5.00 -70.70
CA PHE A 79 -6.03 -5.25 -71.41
C PHE A 79 -4.99 -6.08 -70.63
N SER A 80 -5.35 -6.59 -69.45
CA SER A 80 -4.45 -7.36 -68.56
C SER A 80 -3.16 -6.63 -68.17
N PHE A 81 -3.16 -5.31 -68.15
CA PHE A 81 -2.02 -4.53 -67.69
C PHE A 81 -1.91 -4.57 -66.16
N HIS A 82 -0.68 -4.59 -65.65
CA HIS A 82 -0.43 -4.53 -64.22
C HIS A 82 -0.83 -3.14 -63.67
N ILE A 83 -1.83 -3.12 -62.77
CA ILE A 83 -2.32 -1.89 -62.12
C ILE A 83 -1.34 -1.39 -61.04
N HIS A 84 -0.60 -2.32 -60.42
CA HIS A 84 0.40 -2.01 -59.42
C HIS A 84 1.59 -2.96 -59.58
N GLN A 85 2.79 -2.41 -59.40
CA GLN A 85 4.02 -3.19 -59.32
C GLN A 85 4.73 -2.83 -58.02
N ARG A 86 5.34 -3.82 -57.36
CA ARG A 86 6.18 -3.62 -56.18
C ARG A 86 7.57 -4.12 -56.51
N LYS A 87 8.56 -3.25 -56.42
CA LYS A 87 9.98 -3.61 -56.55
C LYS A 87 10.70 -3.18 -55.27
N PRO A 88 11.29 -4.12 -54.51
CA PRO A 88 11.31 -5.57 -54.73
C PRO A 88 9.94 -6.23 -54.50
N ALA A 89 9.74 -7.43 -55.06
CA ALA A 89 8.55 -8.23 -54.79
C ALA A 89 8.56 -8.72 -53.32
N VAL A 90 7.40 -8.82 -52.67
CA VAL A 90 7.32 -9.23 -51.26
C VAL A 90 6.49 -10.50 -51.12
N GLN A 91 7.11 -11.59 -50.67
CA GLN A 91 6.44 -12.85 -50.35
C GLN A 91 5.94 -12.82 -48.90
N LYS A 92 4.63 -13.02 -48.70
CA LYS A 92 4.08 -13.18 -47.35
C LYS A 92 4.41 -14.58 -46.83
N LEU A 93 5.10 -14.64 -45.70
CA LEU A 93 5.49 -15.87 -45.02
C LEU A 93 4.56 -16.10 -43.83
N ILE A 94 3.90 -17.24 -43.81
CA ILE A 94 3.03 -17.67 -42.71
C ILE A 94 3.85 -18.58 -41.79
N ILE A 95 3.65 -18.42 -40.49
CA ILE A 95 4.20 -19.31 -39.45
C ILE A 95 3.04 -19.83 -38.59
N HIS A 96 3.25 -20.98 -37.96
CA HIS A 96 2.28 -21.62 -37.07
C HIS A 96 3.02 -22.46 -36.04
N LEU A 97 2.33 -22.79 -34.93
CA LEU A 97 2.81 -23.77 -33.96
C LEU A 97 2.68 -25.21 -34.53
N PRO A 98 3.36 -26.20 -33.93
CA PRO A 98 3.18 -27.61 -34.29
C PRO A 98 1.69 -27.99 -34.31
N GLY A 99 1.22 -28.61 -35.40
CA GLY A 99 -0.17 -29.03 -35.56
C GLY A 99 -1.22 -27.92 -35.75
N GLN A 100 -0.85 -26.63 -35.68
CA GLN A 100 -1.79 -25.51 -35.76
C GLN A 100 -1.81 -24.81 -37.13
N HIS A 101 -1.53 -25.53 -38.22
CA HIS A 101 -1.54 -24.95 -39.56
C HIS A 101 -2.97 -24.77 -40.10
N HIS A 102 -3.18 -23.74 -40.93
CA HIS A 102 -4.49 -23.48 -41.53
C HIS A 102 -4.69 -24.29 -42.81
N ILE A 103 -5.77 -25.06 -42.88
CA ILE A 103 -6.21 -25.79 -44.06
C ILE A 103 -7.35 -25.01 -44.73
N ARG A 104 -7.24 -24.77 -46.05
CA ARG A 104 -8.31 -24.16 -46.86
C ARG A 104 -9.10 -25.25 -47.56
N TYR A 105 -10.42 -25.22 -47.44
CA TYR A 105 -11.35 -26.10 -48.13
C TYR A 105 -12.55 -25.29 -48.64
N ARG A 106 -13.26 -25.80 -49.65
CA ARG A 106 -14.50 -25.21 -50.15
C ARG A 106 -15.69 -25.78 -49.38
N ALA A 107 -16.78 -25.03 -49.29
CA ALA A 107 -17.98 -25.46 -48.55
C ALA A 107 -18.59 -26.79 -49.04
N LYS A 108 -18.28 -27.22 -50.27
CA LYS A 108 -18.75 -28.48 -50.87
C LYS A 108 -17.74 -29.63 -50.75
N ASP A 109 -16.55 -29.39 -50.20
CA ASP A 109 -15.51 -30.40 -50.08
C ASP A 109 -15.79 -31.33 -48.89
N ASP A 110 -15.59 -32.64 -49.07
CA ASP A 110 -15.68 -33.62 -47.99
C ASP A 110 -14.44 -33.53 -47.09
N LEU A 111 -14.65 -33.18 -45.82
CA LEU A 111 -13.59 -33.01 -44.84
C LEU A 111 -12.72 -34.27 -44.66
N ARG A 112 -13.27 -35.48 -44.81
CA ARG A 112 -12.50 -36.72 -44.69
C ARG A 112 -11.50 -36.87 -45.83
N LYS A 113 -11.93 -36.53 -47.05
CA LYS A 113 -11.06 -36.50 -48.24
C LYS A 113 -10.07 -35.35 -48.21
N VAL A 114 -10.43 -34.24 -47.57
CA VAL A 114 -9.52 -33.11 -47.36
C VAL A 114 -8.45 -33.46 -46.34
N LEU A 115 -8.74 -34.30 -45.34
CA LEU A 115 -7.80 -34.76 -44.31
C LEU A 115 -6.93 -35.96 -44.75
N SER A 116 -7.34 -36.71 -45.76
CA SER A 116 -6.64 -37.92 -46.25
C SER A 116 -5.62 -37.65 -47.37
N LYS A 117 -5.26 -36.40 -47.65
CA LYS A 117 -4.25 -36.06 -48.67
C LYS A 117 -2.86 -36.03 -48.03
N ASP A 118 -1.91 -36.73 -48.64
CA ASP A 118 -0.56 -36.92 -48.07
C ASP A 118 0.21 -35.60 -47.85
N ASP A 119 -0.07 -34.56 -48.63
CA ASP A 119 0.65 -33.27 -48.54
C ASP A 119 -0.05 -32.21 -47.67
N ILE A 120 -1.06 -32.54 -46.85
CA ILE A 120 -1.82 -31.51 -46.07
C ILE A 120 -0.94 -30.75 -45.11
N GLU A 121 -0.06 -31.46 -44.41
CA GLU A 121 0.79 -30.92 -43.35
C GLU A 121 1.96 -30.10 -43.90
N ARG A 122 2.23 -30.20 -45.21
CA ARG A 122 3.22 -29.38 -45.90
C ARG A 122 2.73 -27.96 -46.06
N THR A 123 3.41 -27.06 -45.38
CA THR A 123 3.26 -25.61 -45.46
C THR A 123 4.58 -25.00 -45.92
N MET A 124 4.57 -23.72 -46.29
CA MET A 124 5.81 -22.98 -46.57
C MET A 124 6.82 -23.04 -45.41
N PHE A 125 6.33 -23.12 -44.17
CA PHE A 125 7.15 -23.11 -42.97
C PHE A 125 7.75 -24.48 -42.67
N THR A 126 6.97 -25.56 -42.81
CA THR A 126 7.49 -26.93 -42.64
C THR A 126 8.40 -27.34 -43.78
N ALA A 127 8.06 -27.00 -45.03
CA ALA A 127 8.91 -27.24 -46.19
C ALA A 127 10.23 -26.45 -46.16
N TRP A 128 10.28 -25.31 -45.45
CA TRP A 128 11.54 -24.60 -45.21
C TRP A 128 12.48 -25.41 -44.31
N MET A 129 11.94 -25.99 -43.23
CA MET A 129 12.71 -26.87 -42.34
C MET A 129 13.17 -28.14 -43.07
N GLU A 130 12.31 -28.74 -43.90
CA GLU A 130 12.68 -29.86 -44.79
C GLU A 130 13.84 -29.47 -45.72
N LYS A 131 13.78 -28.28 -46.33
CA LYS A 131 14.84 -27.82 -47.24
C LYS A 131 16.18 -27.57 -46.53
N ASN A 132 16.15 -27.17 -45.26
CA ASN A 132 17.35 -27.02 -44.43
C ASN A 132 18.03 -28.36 -44.12
N ILE A 133 17.30 -29.48 -44.18
CA ILE A 133 17.89 -30.83 -44.08
C ILE A 133 18.70 -31.13 -45.35
N GLU A 134 18.12 -30.86 -46.51
CA GLU A 134 18.67 -31.22 -47.83
C GLU A 134 19.84 -30.33 -48.29
N SER A 135 19.79 -29.03 -48.03
CA SER A 135 20.70 -28.04 -48.64
C SER A 135 21.50 -27.25 -47.60
N GLU A 136 22.82 -27.17 -47.81
CA GLU A 136 23.71 -26.32 -47.02
C GLU A 136 23.44 -24.82 -47.21
N GLU A 137 23.09 -24.43 -48.43
CA GLU A 137 22.78 -23.04 -48.77
C GLU A 137 21.50 -22.57 -48.07
N ALA A 138 20.50 -23.45 -47.98
CA ALA A 138 19.27 -23.20 -47.24
C ALA A 138 19.55 -22.91 -45.75
N ARG A 139 20.52 -23.63 -45.15
CA ARG A 139 20.90 -23.48 -43.74
C ARG A 139 21.52 -22.12 -43.41
N GLN A 140 22.06 -21.40 -44.41
CA GLN A 140 22.66 -20.08 -44.19
C GLN A 140 21.63 -18.95 -44.11
N LEU A 141 20.38 -19.21 -44.47
CA LEU A 141 19.33 -18.20 -44.56
C LEU A 141 18.37 -18.27 -43.37
N THR A 142 17.94 -17.11 -42.90
CA THR A 142 16.75 -17.01 -42.05
C THR A 142 15.49 -17.25 -42.89
N TYR A 143 14.36 -17.56 -42.25
CA TYR A 143 13.10 -17.73 -42.97
C TYR A 143 12.70 -16.47 -43.76
N LEU A 144 13.01 -15.27 -43.23
CA LEU A 144 12.73 -13.99 -43.89
C LEU A 144 13.56 -13.77 -45.15
N GLU A 145 14.81 -14.23 -45.14
CA GLU A 145 15.73 -14.15 -46.28
C GLU A 145 15.49 -15.27 -47.29
N PHE A 146 14.81 -16.35 -46.91
CA PHE A 146 14.60 -17.53 -47.75
C PHE A 146 14.05 -17.23 -49.16
N PRO A 147 13.04 -16.36 -49.33
CA PRO A 147 12.52 -16.00 -50.65
C PRO A 147 13.50 -15.27 -51.57
N THR A 148 14.66 -14.81 -51.05
CA THR A 148 15.70 -14.17 -51.89
C THR A 148 16.42 -15.18 -52.78
N LYS A 149 16.54 -16.44 -52.34
CA LYS A 149 17.25 -17.53 -53.05
C LYS A 149 16.35 -18.69 -53.45
N PHE A 150 15.20 -18.84 -52.80
CA PHE A 150 14.24 -19.91 -53.09
C PHE A 150 12.89 -19.35 -53.54
N THR A 151 12.17 -20.13 -54.34
CA THR A 151 10.82 -19.84 -54.83
C THR A 151 9.87 -20.94 -54.39
N TRP A 152 8.70 -20.55 -53.86
CA TRP A 152 7.68 -21.48 -53.42
C TRP A 152 6.78 -21.90 -54.58
N ASN A 153 6.72 -23.21 -54.85
CA ASN A 153 5.70 -23.77 -55.74
C ASN A 153 4.47 -24.19 -54.92
N SER A 154 3.33 -23.58 -55.18
CA SER A 154 2.09 -23.84 -54.43
C SER A 154 1.39 -25.15 -54.83
N GLU A 155 1.65 -25.66 -56.04
CA GLU A 155 1.04 -26.90 -56.53
C GLU A 155 1.79 -28.12 -55.97
N SER A 156 3.12 -28.11 -56.05
CA SER A 156 3.96 -29.19 -55.53
C SER A 156 4.35 -29.02 -54.05
N LYS A 157 4.04 -27.87 -53.44
CA LYS A 157 4.38 -27.52 -52.04
C LYS A 157 5.87 -27.66 -51.70
N ILE A 158 6.74 -27.32 -52.64
CA ILE A 158 8.20 -27.43 -52.50
C ILE A 158 8.87 -26.07 -52.73
N TRP A 159 9.98 -25.85 -52.03
CA TRP A 159 10.91 -24.75 -52.30
C TRP A 159 11.96 -25.16 -53.33
N SER A 160 11.97 -24.48 -54.48
CA SER A 160 12.97 -24.66 -55.53
C SER A 160 13.94 -23.48 -55.59
N GLU A 161 15.14 -23.69 -56.12
CA GLU A 161 16.09 -22.60 -56.35
C GLU A 161 15.51 -21.55 -57.30
N ARG A 162 15.79 -20.28 -56.98
CA ARG A 162 15.27 -19.12 -57.71
C ARG A 162 16.19 -18.77 -58.87
N GLN A 163 15.60 -18.56 -60.04
CA GLN A 163 16.31 -18.18 -61.27
C GLN A 163 16.36 -16.65 -61.49
N GLN A 164 15.55 -15.86 -60.78
CA GLN A 164 15.45 -14.39 -60.93
C GLN A 164 15.55 -13.68 -59.57
N GLU A 165 16.49 -12.75 -59.41
CA GLU A 165 16.68 -12.00 -58.15
C GLU A 165 15.59 -10.94 -57.89
N GLY A 166 15.41 -10.53 -56.62
CA GLY A 166 14.62 -9.35 -56.25
C GLY A 166 13.30 -9.59 -55.48
N MET A 167 13.17 -10.70 -54.74
CA MET A 167 12.05 -10.96 -53.83
C MET A 167 12.51 -10.98 -52.37
N ILE A 168 11.73 -10.37 -51.47
CA ILE A 168 11.99 -10.33 -50.03
C ILE A 168 10.84 -11.01 -49.28
N GLY A 169 11.16 -11.77 -48.24
CA GLY A 169 10.15 -12.35 -47.35
C GLY A 169 9.57 -11.32 -46.36
N ARG A 170 8.31 -11.48 -46.00
CA ARG A 170 7.68 -10.74 -44.89
C ARG A 170 6.81 -11.67 -44.07
N ILE A 171 7.18 -11.89 -42.82
CA ILE A 171 6.34 -12.62 -41.86
C ILE A 171 5.08 -11.81 -41.57
N ILE A 172 3.95 -12.50 -41.47
CA ILE A 172 2.67 -11.90 -41.07
C ILE A 172 2.78 -11.18 -39.71
N ASN A 173 1.97 -10.13 -39.52
CA ASN A 173 1.94 -9.47 -38.22
C ASN A 173 1.27 -10.39 -37.19
N ILE A 174 1.99 -10.68 -36.12
CA ILE A 174 1.50 -11.46 -34.97
C ILE A 174 1.53 -10.54 -33.76
N HIS A 175 0.38 -10.40 -33.11
CA HIS A 175 0.22 -9.54 -31.95
C HIS A 175 0.88 -10.17 -30.71
N PRO A 176 1.48 -9.39 -29.79
CA PRO A 176 2.08 -9.93 -28.55
C PRO A 176 1.15 -10.82 -27.72
N SER A 177 -0.16 -10.56 -27.73
CA SER A 177 -1.16 -11.40 -27.06
C SER A 177 -1.32 -12.81 -27.66
N SER A 178 -0.71 -13.10 -28.82
CA SER A 178 -0.70 -14.44 -29.43
C SER A 178 0.27 -15.41 -28.75
N GLY A 179 0.91 -15.00 -27.65
CA GLY A 179 1.68 -15.88 -26.76
C GLY A 179 2.84 -16.57 -27.47
N GLN A 180 2.86 -17.91 -27.42
CA GLN A 180 3.93 -18.74 -27.99
C GLN A 180 4.19 -18.47 -29.48
N LEU A 181 3.16 -18.13 -30.26
CA LEU A 181 3.31 -17.80 -31.68
C LEU A 181 4.07 -16.47 -31.89
N TYR A 182 3.95 -15.53 -30.97
CA TYR A 182 4.70 -14.27 -30.99
C TYR A 182 6.19 -14.50 -30.69
N TYR A 183 6.51 -15.32 -29.68
CA TYR A 183 7.89 -15.68 -29.36
C TYR A 183 8.54 -16.49 -30.49
N LEU A 184 7.80 -17.41 -31.12
CA LEU A 184 8.24 -18.10 -32.34
C LEU A 184 8.59 -17.11 -33.46
N ARG A 185 7.77 -16.09 -33.70
CA ARG A 185 8.06 -15.03 -34.68
C ARG A 185 9.38 -14.32 -34.37
N ILE A 186 9.67 -14.03 -33.11
CA ILE A 186 10.94 -13.39 -32.70
C ILE A 186 12.12 -14.30 -33.05
N LEU A 187 12.05 -15.58 -32.68
CA LEU A 187 13.11 -16.56 -32.95
C LEU A 187 13.37 -16.73 -34.44
N ILE A 188 12.33 -16.90 -35.24
CA ILE A 188 12.45 -17.15 -36.69
C ILE A 188 13.05 -15.97 -37.46
N ASN A 189 12.96 -14.75 -36.93
CA ASN A 189 13.66 -13.59 -37.52
C ASN A 189 15.18 -13.62 -37.31
N LYS A 190 15.69 -14.47 -36.41
CA LYS A 190 17.11 -14.51 -36.03
C LYS A 190 17.77 -15.86 -36.34
N LEU A 191 17.02 -16.96 -36.26
CA LEU A 191 17.53 -18.30 -36.47
C LEU A 191 17.80 -18.61 -37.95
N ARG A 192 18.90 -19.31 -38.20
CA ARG A 192 19.32 -19.80 -39.52
C ARG A 192 19.33 -21.32 -39.53
N GLY A 193 18.77 -21.91 -40.57
CA GLY A 193 18.82 -23.34 -40.82
C GLY A 193 18.22 -24.32 -39.80
N PRO A 194 17.18 -23.99 -39.01
CA PRO A 194 16.54 -25.00 -38.15
C PRO A 194 15.90 -26.10 -39.01
N ARG A 195 16.09 -27.36 -38.61
CA ARG A 195 15.58 -28.55 -39.33
C ARG A 195 14.29 -29.10 -38.74
N SER A 196 13.91 -28.66 -37.55
CA SER A 196 12.70 -29.08 -36.86
C SER A 196 12.20 -28.02 -35.88
N PHE A 197 10.97 -28.18 -35.39
CA PHE A 197 10.43 -27.34 -34.32
C PHE A 197 11.23 -27.45 -33.01
N GLU A 198 11.85 -28.60 -32.75
CA GLU A 198 12.70 -28.81 -31.57
C GLU A 198 14.01 -28.04 -31.68
N GLU A 199 14.65 -28.03 -32.85
CA GLU A 199 15.87 -27.24 -33.07
C GLU A 199 15.66 -25.73 -32.89
N ILE A 200 14.44 -25.24 -33.14
CA ILE A 200 14.08 -23.84 -32.85
C ILE A 200 14.14 -23.56 -31.33
N LEU A 201 13.77 -24.54 -30.51
CA LEU A 201 13.80 -24.44 -29.05
C LEU A 201 15.19 -24.66 -28.45
N THR A 202 16.12 -25.27 -29.19
CA THR A 202 17.46 -25.60 -28.69
C THR A 202 18.40 -24.39 -28.70
N PHE A 203 19.04 -24.06 -27.58
CA PHE A 203 20.12 -23.07 -27.49
C PHE A 203 21.25 -23.61 -26.61
N GLU A 204 22.51 -23.44 -27.04
CA GLU A 204 23.71 -23.94 -26.35
C GLU A 204 23.63 -25.42 -25.92
N GLY A 205 23.06 -26.27 -26.78
CA GLY A 205 22.92 -27.71 -26.50
C GLY A 205 21.79 -28.10 -25.53
N LYS A 206 20.98 -27.14 -25.07
CA LYS A 206 19.82 -27.38 -24.20
C LYS A 206 18.51 -27.10 -24.92
N ILE A 207 17.56 -28.02 -24.81
CA ILE A 207 16.18 -27.85 -25.31
C ILE A 207 15.38 -27.11 -24.24
N TYR A 208 14.74 -26.01 -24.62
CA TYR A 208 13.88 -25.22 -23.73
C TYR A 208 12.42 -25.67 -23.83
N PRO A 209 11.64 -25.57 -22.73
CA PRO A 209 10.27 -26.10 -22.69
C PRO A 209 9.30 -25.32 -23.58
N ASP A 210 9.55 -24.04 -23.84
CA ASP A 210 8.69 -23.20 -24.67
C ASP A 210 9.48 -22.11 -25.42
N TYR A 211 8.83 -21.46 -26.40
CA TYR A 211 9.50 -20.45 -27.24
C TYR A 211 9.84 -19.18 -26.45
N LYS A 212 9.11 -18.86 -25.38
CA LYS A 212 9.38 -17.69 -24.52
C LYS A 212 10.70 -17.85 -23.78
N SER A 213 10.91 -19.00 -23.15
CA SER A 213 12.13 -19.33 -22.41
C SER A 213 13.32 -19.50 -23.36
N ALA A 214 13.11 -20.01 -24.57
CA ALA A 214 14.11 -20.02 -25.64
C ALA A 214 14.51 -18.60 -26.12
N CYS A 215 13.57 -17.64 -26.16
CA CYS A 215 13.88 -16.23 -26.42
C CYS A 215 14.66 -15.59 -25.27
N TYR A 216 14.25 -15.86 -24.03
CA TYR A 216 14.89 -15.33 -22.82
C TYR A 216 16.36 -15.77 -22.74
N ALA A 217 16.64 -17.06 -22.94
CA ALA A 217 18.00 -17.60 -22.93
C ALA A 217 18.91 -16.98 -24.00
N ARG A 218 18.33 -16.55 -25.12
CA ARG A 218 19.04 -15.88 -26.22
C ARG A 218 19.22 -14.38 -26.04
N GLY A 219 18.74 -13.80 -24.92
CA GLY A 219 18.75 -12.36 -24.70
C GLY A 219 17.88 -11.57 -25.69
N LEU A 220 16.82 -12.20 -26.21
CA LEU A 220 15.90 -11.58 -27.18
C LEU A 220 14.66 -10.93 -26.53
N LEU A 221 14.54 -11.03 -25.20
CA LEU A 221 13.53 -10.38 -24.39
C LEU A 221 14.22 -9.40 -23.44
N ASP A 222 13.59 -8.26 -23.19
CA ASP A 222 14.08 -7.29 -22.21
C ASP A 222 14.16 -7.95 -20.83
N SER A 223 15.28 -7.73 -20.13
CA SER A 223 15.52 -8.27 -18.79
C SER A 223 15.43 -7.14 -17.77
N ASP A 224 14.91 -7.42 -16.58
CA ASP A 224 14.85 -6.43 -15.49
C ASP A 224 16.23 -6.01 -14.95
N ILE A 225 17.33 -6.54 -15.51
CA ILE A 225 18.71 -6.20 -15.13
C ILE A 225 18.93 -4.69 -15.26
N GLU A 226 18.41 -4.07 -16.32
CA GLU A 226 18.58 -2.62 -16.55
C GLU A 226 17.95 -1.79 -15.43
N TRP A 227 16.79 -2.22 -14.90
CA TRP A 227 16.11 -1.54 -13.79
C TRP A 227 16.83 -1.74 -12.47
N HIS A 228 17.39 -2.93 -12.27
CA HIS A 228 18.23 -3.22 -11.13
C HIS A 228 19.50 -2.39 -11.13
N ASP A 229 20.19 -2.29 -12.27
CA ASP A 229 21.43 -1.53 -12.41
C ASP A 229 21.16 -0.02 -12.28
N ALA A 230 20.05 0.48 -12.83
CA ALA A 230 19.61 1.86 -12.66
C ALA A 230 19.35 2.21 -11.18
N MET A 231 18.72 1.31 -10.43
CA MET A 231 18.53 1.48 -8.99
C MET A 231 19.86 1.45 -8.24
N ASP A 232 20.75 0.51 -8.54
CA ASP A 232 22.06 0.38 -7.90
C ASP A 232 22.96 1.60 -8.18
N GLU A 233 22.88 2.19 -9.36
CA GLU A 233 23.57 3.44 -9.69
C GLU A 233 23.00 4.61 -8.89
N ALA A 234 21.67 4.76 -8.86
CA ALA A 234 21.01 5.83 -8.13
C ALA A 234 21.27 5.75 -6.63
N ILE A 235 21.33 4.55 -6.04
CA ILE A 235 21.60 4.34 -4.61
C ILE A 235 22.94 4.96 -4.17
N ARG A 236 23.93 5.07 -5.07
CA ARG A 236 25.25 5.61 -4.73
C ARG A 236 25.24 7.12 -4.40
N TRP A 237 24.25 7.85 -4.90
CA TRP A 237 24.21 9.32 -4.78
C TRP A 237 22.84 9.90 -4.41
N GLY A 238 21.76 9.15 -4.59
CA GLY A 238 20.39 9.59 -4.36
C GLY A 238 19.96 9.53 -2.90
N THR A 239 19.14 10.51 -2.48
CA THR A 239 18.50 10.45 -1.15
C THR A 239 17.38 9.40 -1.12
N PRO A 240 17.05 8.80 0.03
CA PRO A 240 15.96 7.82 0.13
C PRO A 240 14.62 8.31 -0.43
N TYR A 241 14.32 9.61 -0.29
CA TYR A 241 13.15 10.22 -0.92
C TYR A 241 13.18 10.17 -2.44
N GLN A 242 14.30 10.53 -3.07
CA GLN A 242 14.48 10.46 -4.52
C GLN A 242 14.47 9.01 -5.02
N LEU A 243 15.05 8.08 -4.26
CA LEU A 243 15.04 6.66 -4.61
C LEU A 243 13.61 6.09 -4.61
N ARG A 244 12.75 6.49 -3.67
CA ARG A 244 11.32 6.10 -3.68
C ARG A 244 10.58 6.63 -4.92
N GLN A 245 10.89 7.86 -5.34
CA GLN A 245 10.33 8.44 -6.56
C GLN A 245 10.79 7.67 -7.81
N LEU A 246 12.09 7.39 -7.94
CA LEU A 246 12.63 6.60 -9.04
C LEU A 246 12.03 5.19 -9.08
N PHE A 247 11.93 4.52 -7.93
CA PHE A 247 11.33 3.20 -7.82
C PHE A 247 9.89 3.18 -8.34
N VAL A 248 9.07 4.17 -7.97
CA VAL A 248 7.70 4.31 -8.46
C VAL A 248 7.67 4.57 -9.97
N LEU A 249 8.53 5.44 -10.49
CA LEU A 249 8.61 5.70 -11.93
C LEU A 249 8.96 4.43 -12.72
N LEU A 250 9.91 3.62 -12.24
CA LEU A 250 10.26 2.34 -12.86
C LEU A 250 9.05 1.39 -12.87
N LEU A 251 8.35 1.23 -11.74
CA LEU A 251 7.16 0.39 -11.67
C LEU A 251 6.04 0.86 -12.62
N ILE A 252 5.88 2.18 -12.78
CA ILE A 252 4.79 2.73 -13.58
C ILE A 252 5.08 2.68 -15.08
N TYR A 253 6.31 3.01 -15.49
CA TYR A 253 6.63 3.32 -16.89
C TYR A 253 7.56 2.31 -17.58
N CYS A 254 8.22 1.41 -16.84
CA CYS A 254 9.30 0.57 -17.39
C CYS A 254 8.94 -0.92 -17.55
N GLU A 255 7.63 -1.26 -17.57
CA GLU A 255 7.12 -2.64 -17.76
C GLU A 255 7.93 -3.72 -16.98
N VAL A 256 8.23 -3.44 -15.70
CA VAL A 256 9.06 -4.31 -14.85
C VAL A 256 8.47 -5.71 -14.75
N GLY A 257 9.23 -6.73 -15.15
CA GLY A 257 8.80 -8.13 -15.17
C GLY A 257 8.60 -8.73 -13.77
N SER A 258 9.44 -8.38 -12.81
CA SER A 258 9.34 -8.79 -11.40
C SER A 258 9.52 -7.60 -10.44
N PRO A 259 8.43 -6.87 -10.13
CA PRO A 259 8.42 -5.81 -9.12
C PRO A 259 8.96 -6.26 -7.76
N LEU A 260 8.64 -7.48 -7.34
CA LEU A 260 9.09 -8.06 -6.06
C LEU A 260 10.62 -8.24 -6.01
N SER A 261 11.22 -8.69 -7.11
CA SER A 261 12.69 -8.80 -7.21
C SER A 261 13.35 -7.45 -7.02
N LEU A 262 12.83 -6.41 -7.70
CA LEU A 262 13.33 -5.05 -7.61
C LEU A 262 13.21 -4.50 -6.18
N TRP A 263 12.03 -4.65 -5.55
CA TRP A 263 11.81 -4.29 -4.15
C TRP A 263 12.80 -4.95 -3.20
N ASN A 264 12.96 -6.28 -3.29
CA ASN A 264 13.84 -7.03 -2.40
C ASN A 264 15.31 -6.58 -2.49
N ARG A 265 15.75 -6.11 -3.67
CA ARG A 265 17.10 -5.59 -3.88
C ARG A 265 17.33 -4.23 -3.20
N CYS A 266 16.36 -3.31 -3.29
CA CYS A 266 16.60 -1.90 -2.93
C CYS A 266 15.85 -1.37 -1.70
N TRP A 267 14.91 -2.11 -1.10
CA TRP A 267 14.04 -1.55 -0.04
C TRP A 267 14.78 -0.98 1.18
N LYS A 268 15.96 -1.53 1.52
CA LYS A 268 16.79 -1.02 2.63
C LYS A 268 17.20 0.43 2.42
N SER A 269 17.68 0.74 1.22
CA SER A 269 18.06 2.10 0.81
C SER A 269 16.83 3.00 0.67
N LEU A 270 15.70 2.45 0.22
CA LEU A 270 14.42 3.18 0.19
C LEU A 270 13.91 3.56 1.58
N GLY A 271 14.25 2.80 2.62
CA GLY A 271 13.72 2.98 3.98
C GLY A 271 14.68 3.63 4.98
N GLU A 272 15.89 3.98 4.57
CA GLU A 272 16.97 4.42 5.47
C GLU A 272 16.60 5.68 6.28
N ASP A 273 15.88 6.63 5.68
CA ASP A 273 15.44 7.87 6.35
C ASP A 273 14.23 7.70 7.27
N MET A 274 13.57 6.53 7.28
CA MET A 274 12.29 6.33 7.98
C MET A 274 12.41 6.58 9.48
N LEU A 275 13.44 6.01 10.13
CA LEU A 275 13.63 6.16 11.57
C LEU A 275 13.77 7.65 11.97
N ASN A 276 14.60 8.40 11.24
CA ASN A 276 14.84 9.80 11.54
C ASN A 276 13.60 10.66 11.24
N ARG A 277 12.89 10.39 10.14
CA ARG A 277 11.61 11.09 9.83
C ARG A 277 10.58 10.84 10.92
N LYS A 278 10.40 9.59 11.35
CA LYS A 278 9.44 9.24 12.41
C LYS A 278 9.82 9.84 13.76
N ARG A 279 11.10 9.87 14.13
CA ARG A 279 11.58 10.59 15.33
C ARG A 279 11.17 12.07 15.31
N LYS A 280 11.32 12.75 14.17
CA LYS A 280 10.92 14.16 14.00
C LYS A 280 9.40 14.32 14.04
N THR A 281 8.65 13.49 13.31
CA THR A 281 7.18 13.54 13.28
C THR A 281 6.55 13.31 14.65
N PHE A 282 7.09 12.36 15.42
CA PHE A 282 6.57 12.01 16.75
C PHE A 282 7.17 12.81 17.90
N GLY A 283 8.19 13.64 17.65
CA GLY A 283 8.90 14.39 18.70
C GLY A 283 9.59 13.49 19.74
N PHE A 284 9.96 12.25 19.37
CA PHE A 284 10.55 11.27 20.29
C PHE A 284 11.94 10.81 19.81
N PRO A 285 13.04 11.44 20.29
CA PRO A 285 14.39 11.14 19.81
C PRO A 285 14.88 9.72 20.09
N LYS A 286 14.33 9.05 21.12
CA LYS A 286 14.72 7.69 21.53
C LYS A 286 13.96 6.59 20.77
N LEU A 287 13.09 6.92 19.81
CA LEU A 287 12.38 5.92 19.01
C LEU A 287 13.36 4.94 18.37
N GLN A 288 13.08 3.66 18.47
CA GLN A 288 13.74 2.60 17.70
C GLN A 288 12.67 1.89 16.89
N LEU A 289 12.99 1.58 15.64
CA LEU A 289 12.11 0.82 14.76
C LEU A 289 12.81 -0.47 14.36
N ASN A 290 12.07 -1.58 14.37
CA ASN A 290 12.56 -2.86 13.85
C ASN A 290 12.49 -2.90 12.30
N GLU A 291 13.09 -3.92 11.69
CA GLU A 291 13.17 -4.04 10.23
C GLU A 291 11.78 -4.12 9.57
N TYR A 292 10.86 -4.84 10.21
CA TYR A 292 9.49 -5.01 9.74
C TYR A 292 8.74 -3.67 9.73
N GLU A 293 8.87 -2.87 10.79
CA GLU A 293 8.29 -1.53 10.91
C GLU A 293 8.85 -0.57 9.85
N ILE A 294 10.16 -0.60 9.60
CA ILE A 294 10.79 0.20 8.55
C ILE A 294 10.21 -0.17 7.18
N LYS A 295 10.04 -1.47 6.88
CA LYS A 295 9.39 -1.93 5.63
C LYS A 295 7.98 -1.38 5.50
N GLN A 296 7.16 -1.48 6.55
CA GLN A 296 5.77 -0.98 6.52
C GLN A 296 5.70 0.53 6.28
N TYR A 297 6.51 1.32 6.99
CA TYR A 297 6.57 2.76 6.77
C TYR A 297 7.08 3.13 5.38
N THR A 298 8.04 2.37 4.84
CA THR A 298 8.57 2.58 3.48
C THR A 298 7.50 2.31 2.43
N LEU A 299 6.77 1.20 2.56
CA LEU A 299 5.66 0.85 1.66
C LEU A 299 4.55 1.90 1.68
N MET A 300 4.25 2.49 2.84
CA MET A 300 3.28 3.58 2.93
C MET A 300 3.75 4.84 2.21
N GLU A 301 5.03 5.20 2.31
CA GLU A 301 5.57 6.34 1.56
C GLU A 301 5.59 6.06 0.05
N ILE A 302 5.87 4.82 -0.37
CA ILE A 302 5.73 4.41 -1.78
C ILE A 302 4.29 4.52 -2.24
N GLU A 303 3.33 4.01 -1.46
CA GLU A 303 1.90 4.10 -1.78
C GLU A 303 1.45 5.55 -1.95
N LYS A 304 1.94 6.49 -1.11
CA LYS A 304 1.68 7.92 -1.30
C LYS A 304 2.22 8.46 -2.61
N VAL A 305 3.42 8.04 -3.02
CA VAL A 305 4.01 8.45 -4.31
C VAL A 305 3.26 7.83 -5.48
N MET A 306 2.80 6.58 -5.36
CA MET A 306 1.93 5.93 -6.36
C MET A 306 0.63 6.73 -6.58
N HIS A 307 0.00 7.18 -5.49
CA HIS A 307 -1.22 7.99 -5.57
C HIS A 307 -1.01 9.35 -6.24
N GLN A 308 0.21 9.92 -6.20
CA GLN A 308 0.54 11.14 -6.96
C GLN A 308 0.46 10.91 -8.48
N HIS A 309 0.56 9.65 -8.91
CA HIS A 309 0.37 9.22 -10.30
C HIS A 309 -0.99 8.57 -10.55
N GLU A 310 -1.95 8.73 -9.64
CA GLU A 310 -3.30 8.14 -9.73
C GLU A 310 -3.29 6.59 -9.83
N ARG A 311 -2.24 5.96 -9.30
CA ARG A 311 -2.05 4.50 -9.27
C ARG A 311 -1.90 3.99 -7.85
N SER A 312 -1.95 2.68 -7.68
CA SER A 312 -1.76 2.01 -6.37
C SER A 312 -0.85 0.79 -6.47
N LEU A 313 -0.19 0.42 -5.36
CA LEU A 313 0.49 -0.87 -5.26
C LEU A 313 -0.47 -2.06 -5.45
N ASP A 314 -1.79 -1.86 -5.31
CA ASP A 314 -2.81 -2.88 -5.58
C ASP A 314 -2.77 -3.44 -7.01
N GLU A 315 -2.22 -2.67 -7.96
CA GLU A 315 -2.07 -3.07 -9.36
C GLU A 315 -0.95 -4.11 -9.57
N PHE A 316 -0.05 -4.26 -8.59
CA PHE A 316 1.13 -5.14 -8.67
C PHE A 316 0.93 -6.34 -7.74
N LYS A 317 0.45 -7.47 -8.28
CA LYS A 317 0.08 -8.66 -7.48
C LYS A 317 1.19 -9.19 -6.58
N ASP A 318 2.44 -9.10 -7.03
CA ASP A 318 3.59 -9.69 -6.33
C ASP A 318 4.24 -8.71 -5.34
N MET A 319 3.78 -7.45 -5.29
CA MET A 319 4.33 -6.45 -4.37
C MET A 319 3.74 -6.58 -2.96
N PRO A 320 4.57 -6.43 -1.91
CA PRO A 320 4.06 -6.34 -0.55
C PRO A 320 3.26 -5.05 -0.36
N LYS A 321 2.18 -5.14 0.42
CA LYS A 321 1.27 -4.03 0.70
C LYS A 321 1.45 -3.54 2.14
N PRO A 322 1.22 -2.24 2.41
CA PRO A 322 1.21 -1.73 3.76
C PRO A 322 0.03 -2.33 4.54
N ASP A 323 0.30 -2.95 5.69
CA ASP A 323 -0.73 -3.46 6.58
C ASP A 323 -1.34 -2.31 7.41
N GLN A 324 -2.58 -1.96 7.10
CA GLN A 324 -3.28 -0.85 7.75
C GLN A 324 -3.57 -1.09 9.25
N THR A 325 -3.65 -2.35 9.69
CA THR A 325 -3.90 -2.68 11.11
C THR A 325 -2.64 -2.48 11.93
N VAL A 326 -1.52 -2.98 11.42
CA VAL A 326 -0.20 -2.81 12.01
C VAL A 326 0.18 -1.32 12.04
N LEU A 327 -0.19 -0.53 11.04
CA LEU A 327 0.05 0.92 11.04
C LEU A 327 -0.76 1.71 12.09
N LYS A 328 -1.97 1.27 12.44
CA LYS A 328 -2.74 1.86 13.55
C LYS A 328 -2.09 1.57 14.90
N GLU A 329 -1.58 0.36 15.07
CA GLU A 329 -0.88 -0.03 16.30
C GLU A 329 0.54 0.53 16.41
N LEU A 330 1.27 0.62 15.30
CA LEU A 330 2.61 1.21 15.18
C LEU A 330 2.62 2.74 15.21
N GLY A 331 1.50 3.36 14.86
CA GLY A 331 1.32 4.81 14.91
C GLY A 331 1.32 5.36 16.34
N ASN A 332 0.92 4.54 17.32
CA ASN A 332 0.79 4.97 18.71
C ASN A 332 2.06 4.69 19.54
N THR A 333 3.12 5.45 19.26
CA THR A 333 4.38 5.41 20.02
C THR A 333 4.19 5.58 21.55
N LEU A 334 3.12 6.22 22.00
CA LEU A 334 2.82 6.33 23.43
C LEU A 334 2.40 4.99 24.03
N LEU A 335 1.59 4.20 23.33
CA LEU A 335 1.27 2.82 23.72
C LEU A 335 2.52 1.94 23.71
N THR A 336 3.35 2.06 22.66
CA THR A 336 4.59 1.28 22.58
C THR A 336 5.54 1.60 23.76
N GLN A 337 5.65 2.87 24.15
CA GLN A 337 6.44 3.28 25.33
C GLN A 337 5.94 2.61 26.61
N GLU A 338 4.63 2.58 26.84
CA GLU A 338 4.08 1.98 28.07
C GLU A 338 4.10 0.44 28.07
N LEU A 339 4.44 -0.20 26.95
CA LEU A 339 4.57 -1.67 26.84
C LEU A 339 6.03 -2.15 26.75
N GLN A 340 7.00 -1.24 26.69
CA GLN A 340 8.43 -1.54 26.52
C GLN A 340 9.18 -1.92 27.81
N TYR A 341 8.47 -2.29 28.87
CA TYR A 341 9.08 -2.69 30.15
C TYR A 341 9.54 -4.16 30.13
N ASN A 342 10.63 -4.46 30.86
CA ASN A 342 11.05 -5.83 31.08
C ASN A 342 10.11 -6.51 32.08
N VAL A 343 9.18 -7.32 31.56
CA VAL A 343 8.17 -8.04 32.33
C VAL A 343 8.76 -8.87 33.48
N HIS A 344 9.92 -9.51 33.26
CA HIS A 344 10.56 -10.33 34.30
C HIS A 344 11.09 -9.47 35.44
N GLN A 345 11.77 -8.36 35.10
CA GLN A 345 12.28 -7.42 36.08
C GLN A 345 11.14 -6.80 36.91
N GLU A 346 10.06 -6.36 36.27
CA GLU A 346 8.90 -5.78 36.96
C GLU A 346 8.25 -6.81 37.91
N LYS A 347 8.18 -8.09 37.51
CA LYS A 347 7.67 -9.17 38.35
C LYS A 347 8.54 -9.43 39.60
N GLU A 348 9.86 -9.41 39.43
CA GLU A 348 10.79 -9.55 40.55
C GLU A 348 10.72 -8.35 41.51
N GLU A 349 10.70 -7.14 40.96
CA GLU A 349 10.58 -5.91 41.74
C GLU A 349 9.26 -5.86 42.52
N HIS A 350 8.15 -6.25 41.89
CA HIS A 350 6.86 -6.42 42.55
C HIS A 350 6.95 -7.41 43.70
N SER A 351 7.49 -8.60 43.46
CA SER A 351 7.56 -9.67 44.47
C SER A 351 8.38 -9.23 45.71
N LYS A 352 9.48 -8.50 45.48
CA LYS A 352 10.32 -7.93 46.55
C LYS A 352 9.59 -6.87 47.36
N ARG A 353 8.86 -5.95 46.71
CA ARG A 353 8.17 -4.86 47.41
C ARG A 353 6.89 -5.31 48.10
N PHE A 354 6.16 -6.23 47.48
CA PHE A 354 4.89 -6.75 47.96
C PHE A 354 5.01 -7.50 49.29
N SER A 355 6.10 -8.23 49.51
CA SER A 355 6.33 -8.97 50.75
C SER A 355 6.59 -8.09 51.96
N SER A 356 7.06 -6.84 51.75
CA SER A 356 7.37 -5.87 52.81
C SER A 356 6.30 -4.79 52.98
N LEU A 357 5.15 -4.89 52.32
CA LEU A 357 4.04 -3.95 52.54
C LEU A 357 3.49 -4.12 53.96
N ASN A 358 3.25 -3.00 54.64
CA ASN A 358 2.54 -3.02 55.91
C ASN A 358 1.03 -3.27 55.72
N VAL A 359 0.32 -3.52 56.83
CA VAL A 359 -1.12 -3.86 56.80
C VAL A 359 -1.98 -2.76 56.17
N GLN A 360 -1.66 -1.48 56.40
CA GLN A 360 -2.41 -0.37 55.83
C GLN A 360 -2.18 -0.25 54.32
N GLN A 361 -0.93 -0.35 53.87
CA GLN A 361 -0.55 -0.34 52.46
C GLN A 361 -1.16 -1.53 51.71
N ARG A 362 -1.19 -2.72 52.34
CA ARG A 362 -1.79 -3.92 51.74
C ARG A 362 -3.29 -3.78 51.51
N LYS A 363 -4.02 -3.18 52.46
CA LYS A 363 -5.45 -2.89 52.28
C LYS A 363 -5.72 -2.00 51.05
N VAL A 364 -4.89 -0.97 50.86
CA VAL A 364 -4.99 -0.08 49.70
C VAL A 364 -4.63 -0.82 48.42
N TYR A 365 -3.54 -1.59 48.45
CA TYR A 365 -3.12 -2.43 47.32
C TYR A 365 -4.26 -3.34 46.86
N ASP A 366 -4.85 -4.11 47.77
CA ASP A 366 -5.89 -5.09 47.46
C ASP A 366 -7.13 -4.40 46.87
N ALA A 367 -7.55 -3.26 47.44
CA ALA A 367 -8.70 -2.50 46.95
C ALA A 367 -8.48 -1.92 45.53
N VAL A 368 -7.27 -1.41 45.25
CA VAL A 368 -6.93 -0.88 43.92
C VAL A 368 -6.83 -2.01 42.90
N MET A 369 -6.19 -3.12 43.24
CA MET A 369 -6.07 -4.28 42.36
C MET A 369 -7.45 -4.88 42.04
N GLU A 370 -8.35 -5.01 43.01
CA GLU A 370 -9.72 -5.47 42.80
C GLU A 370 -10.47 -4.57 41.80
N SER A 371 -10.33 -3.25 41.93
CA SER A 371 -10.97 -2.29 41.00
C SER A 371 -10.43 -2.42 39.58
N VAL A 372 -9.11 -2.61 39.44
CA VAL A 372 -8.46 -2.75 38.12
C VAL A 372 -8.83 -4.09 37.48
N GLU A 373 -8.77 -5.20 38.22
CA GLU A 373 -9.03 -6.55 37.69
C GLU A 373 -10.50 -6.75 37.28
N ASN A 374 -11.44 -6.16 38.02
CA ASN A 374 -12.87 -6.25 37.74
C ASN A 374 -13.41 -5.06 36.92
N GLY A 375 -12.55 -4.10 36.54
CA GLY A 375 -12.96 -2.93 35.76
C GLY A 375 -14.02 -2.06 36.46
N LEU A 376 -13.93 -1.88 37.78
CA LEU A 376 -14.96 -1.21 38.58
C LEU A 376 -14.94 0.32 38.46
N GLY A 377 -13.85 0.90 37.95
CA GLY A 377 -13.71 2.35 37.75
C GLY A 377 -13.74 3.16 39.04
N LYS A 378 -13.25 2.62 40.16
CA LYS A 378 -13.28 3.31 41.46
C LYS A 378 -12.28 4.47 41.52
N LEU A 379 -12.66 5.52 42.24
CA LEU A 379 -11.79 6.63 42.62
C LEU A 379 -11.30 6.41 44.05
N PHE A 380 -9.98 6.50 44.25
CA PHE A 380 -9.33 6.34 45.55
C PHE A 380 -8.52 7.58 45.90
N PHE A 381 -8.43 7.88 47.19
CA PHE A 381 -7.48 8.87 47.70
C PHE A 381 -6.65 8.26 48.83
N LEU A 382 -5.34 8.18 48.60
CA LEU A 382 -4.37 7.74 49.58
C LEU A 382 -3.83 8.95 50.35
N TYR A 383 -4.41 9.17 51.53
CA TYR A 383 -3.89 10.13 52.48
C TYR A 383 -2.76 9.52 53.28
N GLY A 384 -1.68 10.26 53.45
CA GLY A 384 -0.61 9.83 54.34
C GLY A 384 0.45 10.91 54.49
N PRO A 385 0.95 11.18 55.70
CA PRO A 385 2.05 12.10 55.93
C PRO A 385 3.33 11.74 55.17
N GLY A 386 4.30 12.65 55.17
CA GLY A 386 5.65 12.38 54.68
C GLY A 386 6.26 11.14 55.36
N GLY A 387 6.83 10.22 54.58
CA GLY A 387 7.52 9.04 55.10
C GLY A 387 6.66 7.78 55.31
N THR A 388 5.34 7.82 55.06
CA THR A 388 4.45 6.65 55.22
C THR A 388 4.48 5.64 54.08
N GLY A 389 5.38 5.83 53.10
CA GLY A 389 5.58 4.88 51.99
C GLY A 389 4.56 4.96 50.86
N LYS A 390 3.85 6.09 50.67
CA LYS A 390 2.93 6.29 49.53
C LYS A 390 3.55 5.92 48.17
N THR A 391 4.69 6.53 47.84
CA THR A 391 5.43 6.25 46.59
C THR A 391 5.89 4.80 46.49
N TYR A 392 6.25 4.18 47.62
CA TYR A 392 6.62 2.76 47.66
C TYR A 392 5.44 1.86 47.27
N LEU A 393 4.25 2.18 47.78
CA LEU A 393 3.01 1.50 47.40
C LEU A 393 2.66 1.72 45.92
N TYR A 394 2.74 2.95 45.40
CA TYR A 394 2.49 3.22 43.97
C TYR A 394 3.42 2.39 43.08
N ASN A 395 4.72 2.38 43.39
CA ASN A 395 5.71 1.61 42.64
C ASN A 395 5.44 0.10 42.71
N THR A 396 4.91 -0.39 43.83
CA THR A 396 4.51 -1.80 43.96
C THR A 396 3.32 -2.14 43.06
N ILE A 397 2.30 -1.28 42.99
CA ILE A 397 1.14 -1.46 42.11
C ILE A 397 1.56 -1.34 40.63
N ILE A 398 2.38 -0.35 40.29
CA ILE A 398 2.90 -0.14 38.93
C ILE A 398 3.65 -1.39 38.46
N SER A 399 4.58 -1.91 39.26
CA SER A 399 5.36 -3.10 38.90
C SER A 399 4.49 -4.35 38.71
N LYS A 400 3.45 -4.53 39.55
CA LYS A 400 2.48 -5.61 39.36
C LYS A 400 1.80 -5.52 37.99
N LEU A 401 1.18 -4.38 37.70
CA LEU A 401 0.38 -4.21 36.47
C LEU A 401 1.26 -4.28 35.22
N ARG A 402 2.46 -3.69 35.25
CA ARG A 402 3.42 -3.79 34.14
C ARG A 402 3.93 -5.20 33.90
N SER A 403 4.10 -6.01 34.96
CA SER A 403 4.44 -7.43 34.81
C SER A 403 3.34 -8.25 34.11
N GLU A 404 2.12 -7.73 34.06
CA GLU A 404 0.98 -8.32 33.34
C GLU A 404 0.72 -7.63 32.00
N LYS A 405 1.62 -6.74 31.56
CA LYS A 405 1.48 -5.90 30.35
C LYS A 405 0.24 -4.98 30.37
N LYS A 406 -0.26 -4.65 31.56
CA LYS A 406 -1.29 -3.63 31.76
C LYS A 406 -0.69 -2.23 31.73
N ILE A 407 -1.48 -1.24 31.33
CA ILE A 407 -1.04 0.13 31.13
C ILE A 407 -1.38 0.97 32.36
N VAL A 408 -0.36 1.56 32.97
CA VAL A 408 -0.51 2.47 34.11
C VAL A 408 0.03 3.84 33.73
N LEU A 409 -0.72 4.90 34.02
CA LEU A 409 -0.28 6.28 33.82
C LEU A 409 0.09 6.92 35.16
N PRO A 410 1.36 6.83 35.59
CA PRO A 410 1.85 7.56 36.73
C PRO A 410 2.05 9.05 36.38
N VAL A 411 1.35 9.91 37.09
CA VAL A 411 1.48 11.35 37.01
C VAL A 411 1.66 11.97 38.39
N ALA A 412 2.18 13.20 38.42
CA ALA A 412 2.23 14.00 39.63
C ALA A 412 1.88 15.46 39.34
N SER A 413 1.55 16.21 40.39
CA SER A 413 1.24 17.64 40.30
C SER A 413 2.48 18.50 39.99
N SER A 414 3.67 18.08 40.44
CA SER A 414 4.94 18.80 40.19
C SER A 414 5.94 17.95 39.40
N GLY A 415 6.86 18.63 38.68
CA GLY A 415 7.89 17.95 37.89
C GLY A 415 8.86 17.13 38.73
N ILE A 416 9.19 17.60 39.95
CA ILE A 416 10.08 16.91 40.87
C ILE A 416 9.41 15.64 41.41
N ALA A 417 8.13 15.72 41.81
CA ALA A 417 7.39 14.56 42.29
C ALA A 417 7.27 13.47 41.21
N ALA A 418 7.08 13.86 39.95
CA ALA A 418 6.98 12.92 38.84
C ALA A 418 8.25 12.07 38.63
N LEU A 419 9.44 12.55 39.03
CA LEU A 419 10.69 11.80 38.90
C LEU A 419 10.77 10.58 39.82
N PHE A 420 9.99 10.57 40.91
CA PHE A 420 9.94 9.44 41.84
C PHE A 420 9.01 8.31 41.37
N LEU A 421 8.25 8.54 40.30
CA LEU A 421 7.40 7.54 39.67
C LEU A 421 8.07 6.97 38.41
N PRO A 422 8.01 5.64 38.18
CA PRO A 422 8.55 5.00 36.99
C PRO A 422 7.96 5.56 35.69
N ALA A 423 8.79 6.23 34.88
CA ALA A 423 8.35 6.96 33.67
C ALA A 423 7.28 8.04 33.94
N GLY A 424 7.27 8.60 35.16
CA GLY A 424 6.32 9.61 35.58
C GLY A 424 6.41 10.90 34.75
N ARG A 425 5.27 11.59 34.62
CA ARG A 425 5.18 12.91 33.99
C ARG A 425 4.30 13.83 34.85
N THR A 426 4.38 15.13 34.63
CA THR A 426 3.38 16.03 35.21
C THR A 426 2.01 15.76 34.61
N ALA A 427 0.95 15.86 35.42
CA ALA A 427 -0.42 15.65 34.96
C ALA A 427 -0.79 16.61 33.81
N HIS A 428 -0.38 17.88 33.92
CA HIS A 428 -0.53 18.88 32.86
C HIS A 428 0.07 18.43 31.52
N SER A 429 1.29 17.89 31.54
CA SER A 429 1.97 17.41 30.33
C SER A 429 1.31 16.16 29.75
N ARG A 430 0.95 15.19 30.60
CA ARG A 430 0.38 13.91 30.19
C ARG A 430 -1.02 14.08 29.61
N PHE A 431 -1.87 14.87 30.26
CA PHE A 431 -3.28 15.01 29.89
C PHE A 431 -3.60 16.29 29.12
N LYS A 432 -2.61 17.14 28.80
CA LYS A 432 -2.86 18.42 28.09
C LYS A 432 -3.88 19.29 28.82
N ILE A 433 -3.75 19.35 30.14
CA ILE A 433 -4.58 20.19 31.01
C ILE A 433 -4.27 21.66 30.68
N PRO A 434 -5.28 22.52 30.44
CA PRO A 434 -5.07 23.96 30.24
C PRO A 434 -4.39 24.61 31.46
N MET A 435 -3.54 25.60 31.21
CA MET A 435 -2.89 26.36 32.30
C MET A 435 -3.88 27.29 33.02
N ASN A 436 -4.86 27.84 32.29
CA ASN A 436 -5.92 28.66 32.84
C ASN A 436 -7.15 27.78 33.04
N LEU A 437 -7.45 27.45 34.30
CA LEU A 437 -8.53 26.55 34.68
C LEU A 437 -9.75 27.34 35.15
N ASN A 438 -10.92 26.84 34.77
CA ASN A 438 -12.22 27.32 35.19
C ASN A 438 -13.22 26.15 35.27
N GLU A 439 -14.44 26.46 35.70
CA GLU A 439 -15.51 25.48 35.88
C GLU A 439 -15.88 24.72 34.62
N ASP A 440 -15.62 25.23 33.41
CA ASP A 440 -15.97 24.59 32.13
C ASP A 440 -14.77 24.00 31.39
N SER A 441 -13.58 24.03 31.99
CA SER A 441 -12.34 23.59 31.35
C SER A 441 -12.38 22.12 30.94
N VAL A 442 -11.78 21.80 29.80
CA VAL A 442 -11.57 20.44 29.31
C VAL A 442 -10.11 20.26 28.89
N CYS A 443 -9.63 19.03 28.92
CA CYS A 443 -8.29 18.69 28.47
C CYS A 443 -8.24 18.67 26.93
N HIS A 444 -7.14 19.13 26.33
CA HIS A 444 -6.97 19.13 24.87
C HIS A 444 -6.61 17.74 24.34
N ILE A 445 -7.55 16.79 24.46
CA ILE A 445 -7.46 15.41 24.02
C ILE A 445 -8.63 15.13 23.08
N PHE A 446 -8.34 14.82 21.82
CA PHE A 446 -9.36 14.58 20.80
C PHE A 446 -9.48 13.08 20.48
N PRO A 447 -10.69 12.56 20.18
CA PRO A 447 -10.87 11.19 19.72
C PRO A 447 -10.03 10.90 18.46
N GLY A 448 -9.48 9.69 18.37
CA GLY A 448 -8.63 9.27 17.25
C GLY A 448 -7.18 9.80 17.32
N THR A 449 -6.80 10.47 18.41
CA THR A 449 -5.39 10.80 18.69
C THR A 449 -4.68 9.67 19.42
N MET A 450 -3.36 9.59 19.29
CA MET A 450 -2.53 8.60 20.01
C MET A 450 -2.74 8.65 21.53
N LEU A 451 -2.86 9.85 22.10
CA LEU A 451 -3.11 10.00 23.53
C LEU A 451 -4.49 9.49 23.93
N SER A 452 -5.51 9.73 23.10
CA SER A 452 -6.85 9.20 23.35
C SER A 452 -6.86 7.67 23.36
N GLU A 453 -6.23 7.02 22.38
CA GLU A 453 -6.08 5.56 22.32
C GLU A 453 -5.25 5.00 23.49
N LEU A 454 -4.21 5.72 23.93
CA LEU A 454 -3.46 5.34 25.14
C LEU A 454 -4.39 5.30 26.34
N ILE A 455 -5.15 6.38 26.56
CA ILE A 455 -6.05 6.51 27.70
C ILE A 455 -7.16 5.45 27.65
N GLU A 456 -7.71 5.18 26.47
CA GLU A 456 -8.69 4.11 26.28
C GLU A 456 -8.17 2.75 26.75
N LYS A 457 -6.89 2.45 26.51
CA LYS A 457 -6.24 1.19 26.93
C LYS A 457 -5.61 1.25 28.34
N THR A 458 -5.62 2.40 29.02
CA THR A 458 -5.10 2.53 30.39
C THR A 458 -5.98 1.80 31.39
N ASP A 459 -5.35 1.03 32.27
CA ASP A 459 -6.01 0.28 33.35
C ASP A 459 -6.07 1.07 34.66
N LEU A 460 -5.04 1.87 34.95
CA LEU A 460 -4.91 2.66 36.17
C LEU A 460 -4.24 4.01 35.91
N ILE A 461 -4.80 5.07 36.50
CA ILE A 461 -4.15 6.38 36.61
C ILE A 461 -3.72 6.58 38.05
N ILE A 462 -2.45 6.91 38.29
CA ILE A 462 -1.93 7.28 39.61
C ILE A 462 -1.55 8.75 39.57
N TRP A 463 -2.06 9.56 40.49
CA TRP A 463 -1.75 10.98 40.59
C TRP A 463 -1.21 11.34 41.97
N ASP A 464 0.10 11.55 42.03
CA ASP A 464 0.80 11.93 43.26
C ASP A 464 0.82 13.44 43.50
N GLU A 465 0.89 13.82 44.77
CA GLU A 465 0.73 15.20 45.25
C GLU A 465 -0.55 15.89 44.75
N ALA A 466 -1.65 15.14 44.69
CA ALA A 466 -2.96 15.63 44.26
C ALA A 466 -3.44 16.88 45.03
N PRO A 467 -3.24 17.04 46.36
CA PRO A 467 -3.65 18.23 47.10
C PRO A 467 -3.08 19.56 46.58
N MET A 468 -1.94 19.54 45.89
CA MET A 468 -1.33 20.75 45.32
C MET A 468 -2.05 21.26 44.06
N THR A 469 -2.91 20.45 43.45
CA THR A 469 -3.57 20.78 42.18
C THR A 469 -4.97 21.35 42.41
N ASN A 470 -5.33 22.38 41.65
CA ASN A 470 -6.66 22.96 41.67
C ASN A 470 -7.73 21.93 41.23
N ARG A 471 -8.87 21.86 41.93
CA ARG A 471 -10.00 20.96 41.64
C ARG A 471 -10.39 20.92 40.16
N HIS A 472 -10.36 22.08 39.49
CA HIS A 472 -10.76 22.21 38.10
C HIS A 472 -9.87 21.40 37.13
N ALA A 473 -8.63 21.07 37.51
CA ALA A 473 -7.79 20.18 36.71
C ALA A 473 -8.31 18.74 36.70
N PHE A 474 -8.78 18.25 37.86
CA PHE A 474 -9.37 16.93 38.01
C PHE A 474 -10.72 16.85 37.31
N GLU A 475 -11.54 17.89 37.46
CA GLU A 475 -12.85 18.02 36.81
C GLU A 475 -12.72 18.13 35.28
N ALA A 476 -11.72 18.86 34.80
CA ALA A 476 -11.43 18.95 33.37
C ALA A 476 -11.01 17.59 32.79
N LEU A 477 -10.17 16.84 33.52
CA LEU A 477 -9.81 15.48 33.12
C LEU A 477 -11.03 14.56 33.14
N ASP A 478 -11.81 14.57 34.22
CA ASP A 478 -13.04 13.76 34.36
C ASP A 478 -14.01 13.97 33.20
N ARG A 479 -14.37 15.23 32.89
CA ARG A 479 -15.21 15.56 31.74
C ARG A 479 -14.66 14.99 30.43
N THR A 480 -13.37 15.21 30.19
CA THR A 480 -12.72 14.77 28.95
C THR A 480 -12.73 13.25 28.83
N LEU A 481 -12.53 12.52 29.94
CA LEU A 481 -12.55 11.06 29.94
C LEU A 481 -13.96 10.49 29.80
N ARG A 482 -14.96 11.10 30.44
CA ARG A 482 -16.37 10.72 30.24
C ARG A 482 -16.77 10.86 28.78
N ASP A 483 -16.44 12.00 28.16
CA ASP A 483 -16.72 12.25 26.76
C ASP A 483 -16.01 11.23 25.86
N LEU A 484 -14.70 11.02 26.07
CA LEU A 484 -13.91 10.09 25.25
C LEU A 484 -14.38 8.65 25.38
N MET A 485 -14.62 8.17 26.60
CA MET A 485 -14.98 6.77 26.87
C MET A 485 -16.43 6.46 26.47
N SER A 486 -17.33 7.44 26.60
CA SER A 486 -18.75 7.28 26.23
C SER A 486 -18.99 7.04 24.73
N ILE A 487 -18.01 7.37 23.87
CA ILE A 487 -18.05 7.07 22.44
C ILE A 487 -18.10 5.55 22.20
N LYS A 488 -17.40 4.75 23.04
CA LYS A 488 -17.36 3.29 22.92
C LYS A 488 -18.38 2.59 23.81
N ASP A 489 -18.53 3.06 25.04
CA ASP A 489 -19.52 2.53 25.99
C ASP A 489 -20.34 3.68 26.59
N PRO A 490 -21.57 3.92 26.10
CA PRO A 490 -22.43 4.97 26.63
C PRO A 490 -22.73 4.85 28.13
N LYS A 491 -22.59 3.65 28.72
CA LYS A 491 -22.90 3.41 30.14
C LYS A 491 -21.87 4.01 31.10
N VAL A 492 -20.64 4.27 30.66
CA VAL A 492 -19.59 4.84 31.52
C VAL A 492 -19.62 6.37 31.57
N LYS A 493 -20.54 7.01 30.86
CA LYS A 493 -20.67 8.48 30.79
C LYS A 493 -20.86 9.14 32.16
N ASP A 494 -21.61 8.49 33.05
CA ASP A 494 -21.91 9.04 34.38
C ASP A 494 -20.92 8.56 35.45
N GLN A 495 -19.94 7.72 35.07
CA GLN A 495 -18.91 7.24 36.00
C GLN A 495 -17.75 8.24 36.08
N PRO A 496 -17.18 8.45 37.28
CA PRO A 496 -15.96 9.24 37.43
C PRO A 496 -14.86 8.76 36.48
N PHE A 497 -14.20 9.72 35.83
CA PHE A 497 -13.11 9.52 34.88
C PHE A 497 -13.46 8.57 33.73
N GLY A 498 -14.74 8.51 33.32
CA GLY A 498 -15.20 7.62 32.25
C GLY A 498 -15.00 6.13 32.57
N GLY A 499 -15.12 5.76 33.85
CA GLY A 499 -14.96 4.39 34.34
C GLY A 499 -13.50 3.94 34.51
N LYS A 500 -12.52 4.85 34.42
CA LYS A 500 -11.12 4.53 34.71
C LYS A 500 -10.88 4.48 36.21
N THR A 501 -10.14 3.46 36.66
CA THR A 501 -9.68 3.41 38.06
C THR A 501 -8.62 4.49 38.26
N VAL A 502 -8.80 5.33 39.27
CA VAL A 502 -7.89 6.44 39.59
C VAL A 502 -7.47 6.38 41.05
N LEU A 503 -6.16 6.39 41.29
CA LEU A 503 -5.56 6.48 42.62
C LEU A 503 -4.89 7.84 42.79
N LEU A 504 -5.55 8.71 43.53
CA LEU A 504 -5.01 10.00 43.95
C LEU A 504 -4.24 9.84 45.25
N GLY A 505 -3.28 10.71 45.49
CA GLY A 505 -2.48 10.63 46.71
C GLY A 505 -1.79 11.91 47.09
N GLY A 506 -1.50 12.05 48.37
CA GLY A 506 -0.78 13.22 48.89
C GLY A 506 -1.06 13.47 50.36
N ASP A 507 -0.63 14.64 50.82
CA ASP A 507 -0.84 15.10 52.19
C ASP A 507 -1.37 16.54 52.19
N PHE A 508 -2.59 16.74 52.72
CA PHE A 508 -3.22 18.04 52.89
C PHE A 508 -2.51 18.96 53.89
N ARG A 509 -1.54 18.46 54.67
CA ARG A 509 -0.66 19.30 55.50
C ARG A 509 0.48 19.92 54.70
N GLN A 510 0.67 19.51 53.44
CA GLN A 510 1.60 20.14 52.52
C GLN A 510 0.92 21.33 51.81
N THR A 511 1.53 21.80 50.73
CA THR A 511 1.05 22.93 49.96
C THR A 511 -0.30 22.64 49.32
N LEU A 512 -1.27 23.50 49.62
CA LEU A 512 -2.57 23.56 48.94
C LEU A 512 -2.42 24.20 47.55
N PRO A 513 -3.47 24.19 46.71
CA PRO A 513 -3.41 24.81 45.40
C PRO A 513 -3.07 26.29 45.51
N ILE A 514 -2.10 26.73 44.72
CA ILE A 514 -1.64 28.12 44.70
C ILE A 514 -2.66 28.96 43.95
N ILE A 515 -3.32 29.88 44.66
CA ILE A 515 -4.21 30.90 44.08
C ILE A 515 -3.50 32.25 44.20
N PRO A 516 -2.99 32.82 43.09
CA PRO A 516 -2.31 34.12 43.12
C PRO A 516 -3.24 35.18 43.72
N GLN A 517 -2.75 35.90 44.74
CA GLN A 517 -3.52 36.91 45.47
C GLN A 517 -4.81 36.39 46.12
N GLY A 518 -4.95 35.06 46.28
CA GLY A 518 -6.12 34.43 46.88
C GLY A 518 -6.04 34.37 48.40
N SER A 519 -7.21 34.36 49.03
CA SER A 519 -7.38 34.12 50.45
C SER A 519 -7.24 32.63 50.82
N ARG A 520 -7.18 32.33 52.12
CA ARG A 520 -7.27 30.95 52.61
C ARG A 520 -8.56 30.26 52.16
N ALA A 521 -9.68 31.00 52.10
CA ALA A 521 -10.95 30.45 51.63
C ALA A 521 -10.86 30.02 50.16
N ASP A 522 -10.19 30.82 49.32
CA ASP A 522 -9.99 30.51 47.90
C ASP A 522 -9.14 29.24 47.70
N ALA A 523 -8.09 29.05 48.51
CA ALA A 523 -7.28 27.83 48.48
C ALA A 523 -8.10 26.58 48.89
N VAL A 524 -9.00 26.73 49.87
CA VAL A 524 -9.92 25.65 50.28
C VAL A 524 -10.93 25.35 49.18
N LEU A 525 -11.54 26.37 48.57
CA LEU A 525 -12.47 26.22 47.44
C LEU A 525 -11.82 25.60 46.20
N ALA A 526 -10.53 25.86 45.99
CA ALA A 526 -9.74 25.25 44.94
C ALA A 526 -9.29 23.82 45.27
N SER A 527 -9.45 23.34 46.50
CA SER A 527 -9.02 21.99 46.91
C SER A 527 -9.89 20.91 46.27
N ILE A 528 -9.30 19.76 45.99
CA ILE A 528 -10.03 18.59 45.49
C ILE A 528 -11.16 18.14 46.43
N LYS A 529 -11.07 18.41 47.74
CA LYS A 529 -12.15 18.14 48.70
C LYS A 529 -13.44 18.91 48.41
N GLN A 530 -13.34 20.02 47.67
CA GLN A 530 -14.48 20.82 47.23
C GLN A 530 -14.92 20.48 45.79
N SER A 531 -14.37 19.43 45.18
CA SER A 531 -14.83 18.91 43.90
C SER A 531 -16.00 17.95 44.11
N HIS A 532 -16.93 17.95 43.17
CA HIS A 532 -18.00 16.93 43.10
C HIS A 532 -17.46 15.50 42.97
N LEU A 533 -16.21 15.34 42.52
CA LEU A 533 -15.55 14.03 42.43
C LEU A 533 -15.23 13.46 43.81
N TRP A 534 -15.12 14.30 44.84
CA TRP A 534 -14.76 13.85 46.19
C TRP A 534 -15.80 12.90 46.79
N ASP A 535 -17.08 13.07 46.44
CA ASP A 535 -18.19 12.23 46.92
C ASP A 535 -18.08 10.77 46.44
N PHE A 536 -17.35 10.53 45.34
CA PHE A 536 -17.10 9.20 44.79
C PHE A 536 -15.82 8.55 45.34
N CYS A 537 -15.08 9.28 46.19
CA CYS A 537 -13.72 8.93 46.53
C CYS A 537 -13.64 8.03 47.77
N ASN A 538 -12.99 6.87 47.61
CA ASN A 538 -12.66 5.98 48.71
C ASN A 538 -11.34 6.41 49.35
N VAL A 539 -11.41 7.01 50.54
CA VAL A 539 -10.24 7.55 51.24
C VAL A 539 -9.58 6.49 52.11
N PHE A 540 -8.26 6.37 51.99
CA PHE A 540 -7.42 5.49 52.83
C PHE A 540 -6.34 6.29 53.53
N ASP A 541 -6.09 5.99 54.81
CA ASP A 541 -5.07 6.64 55.62
C ASP A 541 -3.87 5.73 55.88
N LEU A 542 -2.67 6.20 55.52
CA LEU A 542 -1.40 5.64 56.01
C LEU A 542 -0.91 6.46 57.20
N LYS A 543 -0.78 5.81 58.36
CA LYS A 543 -0.35 6.45 59.61
C LYS A 543 1.05 6.05 60.02
N GLN A 544 1.45 4.82 59.72
CA GLN A 544 2.77 4.31 60.09
C GLN A 544 3.86 5.01 59.28
N ASN A 545 4.78 5.70 59.96
CA ASN A 545 5.99 6.24 59.36
C ASN A 545 6.96 5.09 59.07
N MET A 546 7.53 5.06 57.86
CA MET A 546 8.47 4.03 57.41
C MET A 546 9.86 4.60 57.09
N ARG A 547 10.05 5.91 57.30
CA ARG A 547 11.31 6.61 57.01
C ARG A 547 12.12 6.90 58.28
N LEU A 548 11.43 7.10 59.40
CA LEU A 548 12.03 7.36 60.70
C LEU A 548 12.14 6.06 61.50
N ASP A 549 13.22 5.94 62.27
CA ASP A 549 13.40 4.81 63.19
C ASP A 549 12.45 4.93 64.39
N GLU A 550 12.17 3.81 65.07
CA GLU A 550 11.29 3.77 66.25
C GLU A 550 11.77 4.70 67.38
N SER A 551 13.08 4.99 67.45
CA SER A 551 13.66 5.93 68.43
C SER A 551 13.32 7.40 68.17
N GLN A 552 12.70 7.73 67.03
CA GLN A 552 12.37 9.09 66.60
C GLN A 552 10.85 9.35 66.57
N GLU A 553 10.06 8.54 67.27
CA GLU A 553 8.61 8.65 67.33
C GLU A 553 8.14 10.05 67.80
N SER A 554 8.80 10.61 68.82
CA SER A 554 8.53 11.96 69.33
C SER A 554 8.74 13.06 68.28
N PHE A 555 9.72 12.89 67.38
CA PHE A 555 9.94 13.82 66.28
C PHE A 555 8.86 13.69 65.21
N ALA A 556 8.40 12.47 64.91
CA ALA A 556 7.29 12.24 63.99
C ALA A 556 5.99 12.87 64.51
N GLU A 557 5.68 12.69 65.80
CA GLU A 557 4.52 13.30 66.45
C GLU A 557 4.60 14.83 66.47
N TRP A 558 5.77 15.39 66.77
CA TRP A 558 5.99 16.83 66.70
C TRP A 558 5.81 17.37 65.28
N LEU A 559 6.32 16.68 64.26
CA LEU A 559 6.16 17.11 62.87
C LEU A 559 4.68 17.13 62.45
N LEU A 560 3.89 16.16 62.92
CA LEU A 560 2.45 16.13 62.71
C LEU A 560 1.75 17.28 63.44
N SER A 561 2.13 17.57 64.70
CA SER A 561 1.55 18.69 65.45
C SER A 561 1.85 20.04 64.81
N VAL A 562 3.03 20.21 64.21
CA VAL A 562 3.36 21.38 63.38
C VAL A 562 2.42 21.47 62.17
N GLY A 563 2.25 20.37 61.43
CA GLY A 563 1.37 20.33 60.26
C GLY A 563 -0.12 20.52 60.58
N ASP A 564 -0.55 20.17 61.79
CA ASP A 564 -1.90 20.42 62.30
C ASP A 564 -2.08 21.83 62.88
N GLY A 565 -1.01 22.62 62.97
CA GLY A 565 -1.02 23.95 63.60
C GLY A 565 -1.23 23.91 65.11
N ALA A 566 -0.94 22.78 65.76
CA ALA A 566 -1.10 22.55 67.19
C ALA A 566 0.23 22.62 67.96
N ALA A 567 1.37 22.75 67.27
CA ALA A 567 2.68 22.89 67.90
C ALA A 567 2.78 24.23 68.66
N PRO A 568 3.51 24.28 69.79
CA PRO A 568 3.70 25.52 70.56
C PRO A 568 4.40 26.58 69.70
N THR A 569 3.78 27.76 69.57
CA THR A 569 4.39 28.95 68.96
C THR A 569 5.10 29.79 70.03
N ASN A 570 6.33 30.23 69.78
CA ASN A 570 6.99 31.21 70.64
C ASN A 570 6.31 32.58 70.46
N GLU A 571 5.61 33.05 71.49
CA GLU A 571 4.86 34.32 71.50
C GLU A 571 5.75 35.57 71.35
N GLU A 572 7.08 35.46 71.50
CA GLU A 572 8.00 36.60 71.44
C GLU A 572 8.25 37.19 70.04
N ARG A 573 7.84 36.52 68.95
CA ARG A 573 8.03 37.03 67.58
C ARG A 573 6.83 37.78 66.98
N ALA A 574 5.66 37.72 67.61
CA ALA A 574 4.44 38.27 67.03
C ALA A 574 4.32 39.82 67.08
N ALA A 575 5.28 40.53 67.71
CA ALA A 575 5.20 41.97 67.88
C ALA A 575 5.95 42.81 66.82
N ASN A 576 6.71 42.20 65.89
CA ASN A 576 7.66 42.94 65.03
C ASN A 576 7.48 42.74 63.51
N GLU A 577 6.43 42.06 63.03
CA GLU A 577 6.29 41.75 61.59
C GLU A 577 4.91 42.13 61.02
N ASP A 578 4.39 43.32 61.39
CA ASP A 578 3.16 43.89 60.81
C ASP A 578 3.43 45.10 59.87
N ASP A 579 4.60 45.11 59.20
CA ASP A 579 4.90 46.02 58.08
C ASP A 579 5.61 45.23 56.96
N GLY A 580 4.89 44.94 55.87
CA GLY A 580 5.42 44.29 54.67
C GLY A 580 4.37 43.99 53.60
#